data_AF-A0A7J6KKB1-F1
#
_entry.id   AF-A0A7J6KKB1-F1
#
_cell.length_a   1.000
_cell.length_b   1.000
_cell.length_c   1.000
_cell.angle_alpha   90.00
_cell.angle_beta   90.00
_cell.angle_gamma   90.00
#
_symmetry.space_group_name_H-M   'P 1'
#
loop_
_entity.id
_entity.type
_entity.pdbx_description
1 polymer ?
#
loop_
_entity_poly.entity_id
_entity_poly.type
_entity_poly.pdbx_seq_one_letter_code
_entity_poly.pdbx_strand_id
1 'polypeptide(L)'
;MAVLLRRANYADWEFPLHAVFGLPVTGSFSLPGRVFASEPSTKWSYVDPSSLLHTGPLHTHPTLQKLQRTPLTDHDAILWQSALAEVTSHTMDGPIHPDTFCSNFHISRRFAVIQPSKVRPCDDFTASGLNDAQCFDGRVTLPTVDLISLMYHELAKRWPGSFNLRIWIADHQAAYRQ
;
A
#
# COMPACT_ATOMS: atom_id res chain seq x y z
N MET A 1 1.94 2.36 23.76
CA MET A 1 1.73 3.62 23.01
C MET A 1 0.25 3.85 22.67
N ALA A 2 -0.41 2.96 21.90
CA ALA A 2 -1.82 3.13 21.47
C ALA A 2 -2.82 3.40 22.62
N VAL A 3 -2.70 2.71 23.76
CA VAL A 3 -3.56 2.93 24.94
C VAL A 3 -3.46 4.36 25.49
N LEU A 4 -2.27 4.97 25.43
CA LEU A 4 -2.06 6.34 25.91
C LEU A 4 -2.67 7.36 24.94
N LEU A 5 -2.49 7.16 23.63
CA LEU A 5 -3.09 8.01 22.59
C LEU A 5 -4.63 7.96 22.64
N ARG A 6 -5.19 6.77 22.84
CA ARG A 6 -6.64 6.58 23.01
C ARG A 6 -7.16 7.33 24.24
N ARG A 7 -6.46 7.25 25.37
CA ARG A 7 -6.81 7.99 26.60
C ARG A 7 -6.69 9.50 26.43
N ALA A 8 -5.77 9.96 25.58
CA ALA A 8 -5.61 11.37 25.23
C ALA A 8 -6.55 11.85 24.11
N ASN A 9 -7.48 11.00 23.64
CA ASN A 9 -8.47 11.31 22.61
C ASN A 9 -7.87 11.79 21.28
N TYR A 10 -6.71 11.25 20.90
CA TYR A 10 -6.13 11.48 19.58
C TYR A 10 -6.93 10.73 18.51
N ALA A 11 -7.18 11.38 17.37
CA ALA A 11 -8.01 10.85 16.29
C ALA A 11 -7.40 9.62 15.61
N ASP A 12 -6.09 9.45 15.68
CA ASP A 12 -5.26 8.45 15.01
C ASP A 12 -4.64 7.43 16.00
N TRP A 13 -5.27 7.21 17.15
CA TRP A 13 -4.75 6.32 18.20
C TRP A 13 -4.57 4.86 17.76
N GLU A 14 -5.26 4.43 16.71
CA GLU A 14 -5.17 3.09 16.11
C GLU A 14 -3.94 2.94 15.20
N PHE A 15 -3.36 4.04 14.72
CA PHE A 15 -2.24 4.01 13.78
C PHE A 15 -1.03 3.20 14.29
N PRO A 16 -0.60 3.30 15.57
CA PRO A 16 0.47 2.45 16.07
C PRO A 16 0.12 0.96 16.11
N LEU A 17 -1.16 0.59 16.17
CA LEU A 17 -1.57 -0.82 16.04
C LEU A 17 -1.42 -1.27 14.60
N HIS A 18 -1.81 -0.43 13.63
CA HIS A 18 -1.60 -0.73 12.22
C HIS A 18 -0.13 -0.84 11.83
N ALA A 19 0.77 -0.07 12.46
CA ALA A 19 2.21 -0.22 12.27
C ALA A 19 2.74 -1.58 12.78
N VAL A 20 2.14 -2.13 13.84
CA VAL A 20 2.57 -3.41 14.43
C VAL A 20 1.92 -4.62 13.76
N PHE A 21 0.62 -4.53 13.45
CA PHE A 21 -0.19 -5.64 12.96
C PHE A 21 -0.46 -5.58 11.45
N GLY A 22 0.00 -4.52 10.78
CA GLY A 22 -0.30 -4.23 9.39
C GLY A 22 -1.64 -3.52 9.21
N LEU A 23 -1.85 -3.02 7.99
CA LEU A 23 -3.12 -2.45 7.54
C LEU A 23 -3.91 -3.53 6.78
N PRO A 24 -5.25 -3.59 6.95
CA PRO A 24 -6.06 -4.44 6.10
C PRO A 24 -5.91 -3.98 4.63
N VAL A 25 -5.84 -4.95 3.73
CA VAL A 25 -5.64 -4.71 2.29
C VAL A 25 -6.98 -4.65 1.53
N THR A 26 -8.07 -5.07 2.18
CA THR A 26 -9.45 -5.02 1.67
C THR A 26 -10.41 -4.54 2.77
N GLY A 27 -11.63 -4.18 2.39
CA GLY A 27 -12.67 -3.73 3.31
C GLY A 27 -13.00 -2.25 3.17
N SER A 28 -13.72 -1.74 4.16
CA SER A 28 -14.11 -0.33 4.25
C SER A 28 -13.12 0.42 5.13
N PHE A 29 -12.60 1.52 4.61
CA PHE A 29 -11.65 2.39 5.27
C PHE A 29 -12.32 3.74 5.52
N SER A 30 -12.21 4.22 6.75
CA SER A 30 -12.67 5.56 7.11
C SER A 30 -11.53 6.56 6.95
N LEU A 31 -11.86 7.76 6.49
CA LEU A 31 -10.93 8.87 6.43
C LEU A 31 -10.38 9.18 7.83
N PRO A 32 -9.08 9.46 7.96
CA PRO A 32 -8.45 9.83 9.23
C PRO A 32 -8.84 11.26 9.62
N GLY A 33 -10.09 11.43 10.05
CA GLY A 33 -10.63 12.68 10.58
C GLY A 33 -10.37 13.91 9.69
N ARG A 34 -10.00 15.03 10.31
CA ARG A 34 -9.77 16.34 9.65
C ARG A 34 -8.30 16.60 9.29
N VAL A 35 -7.47 15.56 9.21
CA VAL A 35 -6.03 15.72 8.95
C VAL A 35 -5.77 16.09 7.49
N PHE A 36 -6.55 15.51 6.57
CA PHE A 36 -6.45 15.80 5.15
C PHE A 36 -7.72 16.48 4.66
N ALA A 37 -7.59 17.27 3.59
CA ALA A 37 -8.75 17.70 2.83
C ALA A 37 -9.43 16.46 2.23
N SER A 38 -10.74 16.38 2.38
CA SER A 38 -11.54 15.25 1.92
C SER A 38 -12.50 15.70 0.82
N GLU A 39 -12.57 14.94 -0.26
CA GLU A 39 -13.65 15.02 -1.25
C GLU A 39 -14.55 13.78 -1.13
N PRO A 40 -15.83 13.87 -1.55
CA PRO A 40 -16.67 12.68 -1.66
C PRO A 40 -15.99 11.60 -2.49
N SER A 41 -16.08 10.35 -2.04
CA SER A 41 -15.53 9.24 -2.80
C SER A 41 -16.23 9.14 -4.15
N THR A 42 -15.46 9.02 -5.23
CA THR A 42 -15.97 8.81 -6.59
C THR A 42 -16.08 7.33 -6.95
N LYS A 43 -15.73 6.43 -6.02
CA LYS A 43 -15.79 5.00 -6.22
C LYS A 43 -17.15 4.46 -5.82
N TRP A 44 -17.93 4.06 -6.83
CA TRP A 44 -19.31 3.58 -6.66
C TRP A 44 -19.43 2.05 -6.61
N SER A 45 -18.37 1.32 -6.98
CA SER A 45 -18.33 -0.13 -6.97
C SER A 45 -17.55 -0.66 -5.77
N TYR A 46 -18.14 -1.63 -5.08
CA TYR A 46 -17.50 -2.39 -4.02
C TYR A 46 -17.77 -3.87 -4.24
N VAL A 47 -16.70 -4.65 -4.30
CA VAL A 47 -16.76 -6.11 -4.32
C VAL A 47 -16.57 -6.60 -2.89
N ASP A 48 -17.47 -7.45 -2.40
CA ASP A 48 -17.30 -8.06 -1.08
C ASP A 48 -15.98 -8.86 -1.04
N PRO A 49 -15.04 -8.56 -0.12
CA PRO A 49 -13.76 -9.26 -0.02
C PRO A 49 -13.92 -10.78 0.07
N SER A 50 -15.01 -11.27 0.67
CA SER A 50 -15.27 -12.71 0.76
C SER A 50 -15.42 -13.37 -0.61
N SER A 51 -15.90 -12.64 -1.61
CA SER A 51 -16.09 -13.13 -2.98
C SER A 51 -14.79 -13.21 -3.79
N LEU A 52 -13.72 -12.55 -3.33
CA LEU A 52 -12.38 -12.64 -3.92
C LEU A 52 -11.57 -13.83 -3.40
N LEU A 53 -12.04 -14.47 -2.32
CA LEU A 53 -11.35 -15.58 -1.71
C LEU A 53 -11.68 -16.87 -2.44
N HIS A 54 -10.63 -17.62 -2.77
CA HIS A 54 -10.73 -18.95 -3.31
C HIS A 54 -10.61 -19.99 -2.21
N THR A 55 -11.63 -20.86 -2.15
CA THR A 55 -11.64 -22.08 -1.34
C THR A 55 -11.17 -23.24 -2.20
N GLY A 56 -10.06 -23.88 -1.82
CA GLY A 56 -9.53 -25.04 -2.55
C GLY A 56 -8.01 -25.11 -2.44
N PRO A 57 -7.36 -26.03 -3.16
CA PRO A 57 -5.91 -26.07 -3.25
C PRO A 57 -5.36 -24.98 -4.19
N LEU A 58 -4.18 -24.45 -3.89
CA LEU A 58 -3.57 -23.37 -4.67
C LEU A 58 -3.28 -23.79 -6.12
N HIS A 59 -2.84 -25.04 -6.33
CA HIS A 59 -2.44 -25.55 -7.65
C HIS A 59 -3.57 -25.60 -8.69
N THR A 60 -4.84 -25.58 -8.26
CA THR A 60 -5.99 -25.53 -9.19
C THR A 60 -6.30 -24.12 -9.67
N HIS A 61 -5.68 -23.09 -9.09
CA HIS A 61 -6.03 -21.71 -9.40
C HIS A 61 -5.59 -21.30 -10.84
N PRO A 62 -6.48 -20.73 -11.67
CA PRO A 62 -6.17 -20.39 -13.06
C PRO A 62 -4.96 -19.47 -13.22
N THR A 63 -4.81 -18.46 -12.35
CA THR A 63 -3.65 -17.55 -12.36
C THR A 63 -2.34 -18.30 -12.16
N LEU A 64 -2.28 -19.25 -11.22
CA LEU A 64 -1.06 -20.03 -10.97
C LEU A 64 -0.76 -20.94 -12.16
N GLN A 65 -1.77 -21.63 -12.71
CA GLN A 65 -1.60 -22.47 -13.90
C GLN A 65 -1.12 -21.67 -15.12
N LYS A 66 -1.63 -20.44 -15.30
CA LYS A 66 -1.18 -19.53 -16.36
C LYS A 66 0.28 -19.10 -16.16
N LEU A 67 0.65 -18.78 -14.92
CA LEU A 67 2.02 -18.40 -14.56
C LEU A 67 3.00 -19.55 -14.81
N GLN A 68 2.66 -20.78 -14.43
CA GLN A 68 3.49 -21.97 -14.68
C GLN A 68 3.76 -22.25 -16.15
N ARG A 69 2.87 -21.79 -17.05
CA ARG A 69 3.03 -21.93 -18.51
C ARG A 69 3.77 -20.76 -19.14
N THR A 70 3.98 -19.67 -18.42
CA THR A 70 4.62 -18.47 -18.95
C THR A 70 6.14 -18.68 -18.94
N PRO A 71 6.86 -18.44 -20.07
CA PRO A 71 8.32 -18.55 -20.09
C PRO A 71 8.98 -17.57 -19.12
N LEU A 72 10.06 -18.03 -18.48
CA LEU A 72 10.86 -17.17 -17.61
C LEU A 72 11.59 -16.10 -18.41
N THR A 73 11.72 -14.94 -17.78
CA THR A 73 12.42 -13.75 -18.25
C THR A 73 13.59 -13.42 -17.32
N ASP A 74 14.53 -12.61 -17.80
CA ASP A 74 15.66 -12.14 -16.98
C ASP A 74 15.20 -11.36 -15.73
N HIS A 75 14.00 -10.78 -15.78
CA HIS A 75 13.42 -10.05 -14.66
C HIS A 75 12.85 -10.96 -13.57
N ASP A 76 12.47 -12.19 -13.88
CA ASP A 76 11.89 -13.11 -12.89
C ASP A 76 12.89 -13.49 -11.80
N ALA A 77 14.19 -13.58 -12.15
CA ALA A 77 15.25 -13.75 -11.16
C ALA A 77 15.33 -12.57 -10.18
N ILE A 78 15.15 -11.34 -10.68
CA ILE A 78 15.14 -10.12 -9.86
C ILE A 78 13.92 -10.11 -8.95
N LEU A 79 12.74 -10.46 -9.48
CA LEU A 79 11.50 -10.54 -8.71
C LEU A 79 11.60 -11.58 -7.59
N TRP A 80 12.16 -12.75 -7.90
CA TRP A 80 12.39 -13.83 -6.92
C TRP A 80 13.35 -13.40 -5.81
N GLN A 81 14.50 -12.83 -6.16
CA GLN A 81 15.45 -12.30 -5.18
C GLN A 81 14.82 -11.23 -4.29
N SER A 82 14.00 -10.34 -4.85
CA SER A 82 13.29 -9.34 -4.06
C SER A 82 12.27 -9.96 -3.09
N ALA A 83 11.55 -11.00 -3.51
CA ALA A 83 10.62 -11.71 -2.62
C ALA A 83 11.37 -12.42 -1.48
N LEU A 84 12.51 -13.06 -1.76
CA LEU A 84 13.35 -13.67 -0.73
C LEU A 84 13.92 -12.63 0.26
N ALA A 85 14.28 -11.44 -0.22
CA ALA A 85 14.70 -10.34 0.64
C ALA A 85 13.56 -9.89 1.57
N GLU A 86 12.32 -9.81 1.07
CA GLU A 86 11.12 -9.46 1.85
C GLU A 86 10.79 -10.50 2.93
N VAL A 87 10.99 -11.79 2.61
CA VAL A 87 10.89 -12.89 3.58
C VAL A 87 11.98 -12.78 4.64
N THR A 88 13.22 -12.53 4.23
CA THR A 88 14.36 -12.39 5.14
C THR A 88 14.18 -11.20 6.08
N SER A 89 13.57 -10.11 5.62
CA SER A 89 13.24 -8.94 6.43
C SER A 89 11.95 -9.08 7.24
N HIS A 90 11.31 -10.26 7.25
CA HIS A 90 10.05 -10.52 7.97
C HIS A 90 8.90 -9.59 7.54
N THR A 91 8.92 -9.11 6.30
CA THR A 91 7.85 -8.29 5.70
C THR A 91 6.89 -9.11 4.85
N MET A 92 7.20 -10.40 4.66
CA MET A 92 6.42 -11.37 3.89
C MET A 92 6.65 -12.76 4.46
N ASP A 93 5.61 -13.60 4.46
CA ASP A 93 5.73 -15.03 4.80
C ASP A 93 5.92 -15.87 3.54
N GLY A 94 6.69 -16.97 3.68
CA GLY A 94 6.93 -17.94 2.61
C GLY A 94 8.42 -18.31 2.49
N PRO A 95 8.83 -18.92 1.36
CA PRO A 95 8.00 -19.41 0.26
C PRO A 95 6.99 -20.46 0.72
N ILE A 96 5.83 -20.48 0.07
CA ILE A 96 4.74 -21.40 0.42
C ILE A 96 4.65 -22.49 -0.63
N HIS A 97 4.57 -23.75 -0.18
CA HIS A 97 4.32 -24.85 -1.10
C HIS A 97 2.82 -24.85 -1.52
N PRO A 98 2.48 -24.99 -2.82
CA PRO A 98 1.08 -24.91 -3.26
C PRO A 98 0.13 -25.89 -2.56
N ASP A 99 0.64 -27.06 -2.18
CA ASP A 99 -0.15 -28.09 -1.50
C ASP A 99 -0.29 -27.89 0.01
N THR A 100 0.48 -26.97 0.62
CA THR A 100 0.39 -26.68 2.05
C THR A 100 -0.62 -25.58 2.36
N PHE A 101 -1.15 -24.88 1.35
CA PHE A 101 -2.07 -23.78 1.56
C PHE A 101 -3.52 -24.29 1.66
N CYS A 102 -4.02 -24.43 2.89
CA CYS A 102 -5.37 -24.90 3.16
C CYS A 102 -6.34 -23.74 3.42
N SER A 103 -7.07 -23.38 2.37
CA SER A 103 -8.29 -22.56 2.31
C SER A 103 -8.19 -21.03 2.50
N ASN A 104 -9.09 -20.32 1.79
CA ASN A 104 -9.32 -18.88 1.79
C ASN A 104 -8.11 -18.03 1.40
N PHE A 105 -7.64 -18.21 0.17
CA PHE A 105 -6.57 -17.39 -0.39
C PHE A 105 -7.05 -16.50 -1.51
N HIS A 106 -6.27 -15.46 -1.77
CA HIS A 106 -6.37 -14.63 -2.95
C HIS A 106 -5.01 -14.59 -3.65
N ILE A 107 -4.98 -14.71 -4.98
CA ILE A 107 -3.73 -14.64 -5.74
C ILE A 107 -3.65 -13.31 -6.48
N SER A 108 -2.60 -12.56 -6.19
CA SER A 108 -2.14 -11.46 -7.05
C SER A 108 -0.84 -11.86 -7.75
N ARG A 109 -0.70 -11.46 -9.01
CA ARG A 109 0.53 -11.69 -9.78
C ARG A 109 1.51 -10.56 -9.47
N ARG A 110 2.74 -10.92 -9.14
CA ARG A 110 3.87 -10.00 -9.11
C ARG A 110 4.51 -9.89 -10.50
N PHE A 111 4.83 -8.67 -10.92
CA PHE A 111 5.49 -8.37 -12.20
C PHE A 111 6.55 -7.28 -12.06
N ALA A 112 7.45 -7.22 -13.04
CA ALA A 112 8.53 -6.23 -13.07
C ALA A 112 8.06 -4.94 -13.75
N VAL A 113 8.26 -3.82 -13.07
CA VAL A 113 8.19 -2.47 -13.64
C VAL A 113 9.62 -1.99 -13.90
N ILE A 114 9.96 -1.82 -15.17
CA ILE A 114 11.31 -1.44 -15.61
C ILE A 114 11.43 0.08 -15.57
N GLN A 115 12.40 0.59 -14.81
CA GLN A 115 12.79 2.00 -14.78
C GLN A 115 14.23 2.13 -15.31
N PRO A 116 14.66 3.31 -15.80
CA PRO A 116 15.98 3.48 -16.41
C PRO A 116 17.17 3.01 -15.57
N SER A 117 17.05 3.06 -14.24
CA SER A 117 18.12 2.67 -13.31
C SER A 117 17.85 1.41 -12.49
N LYS A 118 16.62 0.87 -12.50
CA LYS A 118 16.23 -0.26 -11.64
C LYS A 118 14.95 -0.95 -12.10
N VAL A 119 14.82 -2.20 -11.70
CA VAL A 119 13.57 -2.97 -11.84
C VAL A 119 12.87 -2.98 -10.48
N ARG A 120 11.57 -2.68 -10.44
CA ARG A 120 10.76 -2.76 -9.22
C ARG A 120 9.77 -3.92 -9.31
N PRO A 121 9.64 -4.74 -8.26
CA PRO A 121 8.50 -5.65 -8.15
C PRO A 121 7.22 -4.84 -7.92
N CYS A 122 6.14 -5.23 -8.60
CA CYS A 122 4.81 -4.65 -8.45
C CYS A 122 3.78 -5.77 -8.39
N ASP A 123 2.85 -5.69 -7.45
CA ASP A 123 1.73 -6.64 -7.35
C ASP A 123 0.51 -6.09 -8.10
N ASP A 124 -0.07 -6.92 -8.97
CA ASP A 124 -1.16 -6.53 -9.86
C ASP A 124 -2.53 -6.59 -9.17
N PHE A 125 -2.75 -5.70 -8.20
CA PHE A 125 -4.01 -5.61 -7.44
C PHE A 125 -5.21 -5.14 -8.26
N THR A 126 -4.98 -4.60 -9.46
CA THR A 126 -6.04 -4.30 -10.42
C THR A 126 -6.49 -5.58 -11.12
N ALA A 127 -5.58 -6.34 -11.73
CA ALA A 127 -5.96 -7.57 -12.42
C ALA A 127 -6.46 -8.65 -11.46
N SER A 128 -6.02 -8.63 -10.20
CA SER A 128 -6.54 -9.53 -9.17
C SER A 128 -7.92 -9.12 -8.64
N GLY A 129 -8.40 -7.91 -8.94
CA GLY A 129 -9.67 -7.38 -8.41
C GLY A 129 -9.60 -6.94 -6.94
N LEU A 130 -8.42 -7.03 -6.31
CA LEU A 130 -8.23 -6.64 -4.91
C LEU A 130 -8.51 -5.15 -4.69
N ASN A 131 -8.16 -4.31 -5.66
CA ASN A 131 -8.50 -2.89 -5.63
C ASN A 131 -10.02 -2.69 -5.56
N ASP A 132 -10.85 -3.52 -6.20
CA ASP A 132 -12.31 -3.38 -6.18
C ASP A 132 -12.95 -3.76 -4.84
N ALA A 133 -12.23 -4.51 -4.00
CA ALA A 133 -12.65 -4.86 -2.64
C ALA A 133 -12.22 -3.85 -1.57
N GLN A 134 -11.77 -2.66 -1.97
CA GLN A 134 -11.51 -1.53 -1.07
C GLN A 134 -12.60 -0.47 -1.24
N CYS A 135 -13.19 0.00 -0.15
CA CYS A 135 -14.11 1.13 -0.14
C CYS A 135 -13.57 2.22 0.78
N PHE A 136 -13.60 3.46 0.33
CA PHE A 136 -13.24 4.64 1.14
C PHE A 136 -14.46 5.53 1.25
N ASP A 137 -14.75 6.03 2.45
CA ASP A 137 -15.84 6.98 2.72
C ASP A 137 -15.59 8.37 2.11
N GLY A 138 -14.34 8.67 1.75
CA GLY A 138 -13.98 9.82 0.93
C GLY A 138 -12.58 9.69 0.32
N ARG A 139 -12.27 10.59 -0.61
CA ARG A 139 -10.93 10.69 -1.20
C ARG A 139 -10.06 11.56 -0.31
N VAL A 140 -8.93 11.01 0.15
CA VAL A 140 -7.85 11.78 0.76
C VAL A 140 -7.18 12.61 -0.34
N THR A 141 -7.17 13.94 -0.18
CA THR A 141 -6.37 14.81 -1.04
C THR A 141 -5.05 15.13 -0.34
N LEU A 142 -3.94 14.62 -0.91
CA LEU A 142 -2.60 14.96 -0.45
C LEU A 142 -2.27 16.42 -0.83
N PRO A 143 -1.52 17.15 0.01
CA PRO A 143 -1.02 18.47 -0.35
C PRO A 143 -0.21 18.41 -1.64
N THR A 144 -0.56 19.26 -2.62
CA THR A 144 0.19 19.38 -3.87
C THR A 144 1.43 20.26 -3.70
N VAL A 145 2.39 20.13 -4.62
CA VAL A 145 3.56 21.01 -4.66
C VAL A 145 3.14 22.48 -4.78
N ASP A 146 2.08 22.77 -5.53
CA ASP A 146 1.54 24.13 -5.68
C ASP A 146 0.96 24.66 -4.37
N LEU A 147 0.21 23.83 -3.64
CA LEU A 147 -0.33 24.20 -2.34
C LEU A 147 0.80 24.49 -1.34
N ILE A 148 1.83 23.65 -1.31
CA ILE A 148 3.02 23.85 -0.47
C ILE A 148 3.73 25.16 -0.85
N SER A 149 3.86 25.45 -2.15
CA SER A 149 4.48 26.67 -2.67
C SER A 149 3.68 27.93 -2.32
N LEU A 150 2.34 27.84 -2.36
CA LEU A 150 1.45 28.93 -1.95
C LEU A 150 1.57 29.21 -0.45
N MET A 151 1.57 28.16 0.38
CA MET A 151 1.80 28.28 1.82
C MET A 151 3.12 28.99 2.11
N TYR A 152 4.19 28.62 1.39
CA TYR A 152 5.47 29.30 1.49
C TYR A 152 5.37 30.80 1.16
N HIS A 153 4.71 31.14 0.05
CA HIS A 153 4.58 32.51 -0.39
C HIS A 153 3.81 33.38 0.64
N GLU A 154 2.76 32.83 1.24
CA GLU A 154 2.00 33.52 2.28
C GLU A 154 2.80 33.69 3.58
N LEU A 155 3.60 32.70 3.98
CA LEU A 155 4.51 32.83 5.13
C LEU A 155 5.58 33.89 4.87
N ALA A 156 6.17 33.93 3.68
CA ALA A 156 7.19 34.90 3.31
C ALA A 156 6.65 36.34 3.33
N LYS A 157 5.40 36.57 2.88
CA LYS A 157 4.74 37.89 2.99
C LYS A 157 4.57 38.36 4.44
N ARG A 158 4.32 37.43 5.35
CA ARG A 158 4.06 37.73 6.77
C ARG A 158 5.35 38.06 7.55
N TRP A 159 6.52 37.59 7.09
CA TRP A 159 7.82 37.83 7.72
C TRP A 159 8.94 38.22 6.72
N PRO A 160 8.81 39.36 6.02
CA PRO A 160 9.66 39.70 4.87
C PRO A 160 11.14 39.94 5.21
N GLY A 161 11.50 40.20 6.47
CA GLY A 161 12.87 40.53 6.90
C GLY A 161 13.63 39.43 7.66
N SER A 162 12.98 38.29 7.96
CA SER A 162 13.56 37.25 8.83
C SER A 162 13.36 35.82 8.31
N PHE A 163 12.66 35.67 7.18
CA PHE A 163 12.31 34.36 6.66
C PHE A 163 13.42 33.80 5.77
N ASN A 164 14.37 33.09 6.39
CA ASN A 164 15.39 32.32 5.68
C ASN A 164 15.00 30.84 5.73
N LEU A 165 14.13 30.42 4.80
CA LEU A 165 13.66 29.03 4.76
C LEU A 165 14.71 28.13 4.12
N ARG A 166 15.18 27.15 4.88
CA ARG A 166 15.99 26.05 4.36
C ARG A 166 15.11 24.81 4.28
N ILE A 167 14.89 24.34 3.06
CA ILE A 167 14.12 23.12 2.82
C ILE A 167 15.10 21.96 2.75
N TRP A 168 14.87 20.95 3.58
CA TRP A 168 15.56 19.68 3.51
C TRP A 168 14.62 18.67 2.90
N ILE A 169 15.09 18.00 1.84
CA ILE A 169 14.35 16.92 1.19
C ILE A 169 14.97 15.61 1.67
N ALA A 170 14.16 14.78 2.30
CA ALA A 170 14.51 13.41 2.66
C ALA A 170 13.43 12.49 2.11
N ASP A 171 13.84 11.37 1.54
CA ASP A 171 12.92 10.31 1.12
C ASP A 171 12.89 9.22 2.20
N HIS A 172 11.70 8.81 2.61
CA HIS A 172 11.56 7.72 3.55
C HIS A 172 11.74 6.39 2.81
N GLN A 173 12.86 5.72 3.09
CA GLN A 173 13.10 4.39 2.55
C GLN A 173 11.98 3.44 3.00
N ALA A 174 11.34 2.79 2.01
CA ALA A 174 10.26 1.82 2.22
C ALA A 174 9.13 2.33 3.13
N ALA A 175 8.67 3.57 2.95
CA ALA A 175 7.67 4.23 3.80
C ALA A 175 6.42 3.40 4.14
N TYR A 176 5.97 2.52 3.25
CA TYR A 176 4.79 1.67 3.45
C TYR A 176 5.06 0.35 4.21
N ARG A 177 6.31 0.08 4.59
CA ARG A 177 6.75 -1.16 5.27
C ARG A 177 7.48 -0.87 6.59
N GLN A 178 7.26 0.33 7.15
CA GLN A 178 7.84 0.78 8.42
C GLN A 178 7.01 0.35 9.61
#